data_AF-A0A851V669-F1
#
_entry.id   AF-A0A851V669-F1
#
_cell.length_a   1.000
_cell.length_b   1.000
_cell.length_c   1.000
_cell.angle_alpha   90.00
_cell.angle_beta   90.00
_cell.angle_gamma   90.00
#
_symmetry.space_group_name_H-M   'P 1'
#
loop_
_entity.id
_entity.type
_entity.pdbx_description
1 polymer ?
#
loop_
_entity_poly.entity_id
_entity_poly.type
_entity_poly.pdbx_seq_one_letter_code
_entity_poly.pdbx_strand_id
1 'polypeptide(L)'
;AGRATGAILAVLASLILAANVPVAIVLLCHIHRSGSKGLCFVLNLALADAMVGLAVLGVAADELSQPFYPSQDFCVLRMAFVTSSCAASILSLILVACDRHLAIRKPFHYVQLVTALRVGLCLLGLWLLAAVVGFLPVFIPRFQRVSNHWKCSFFNVFHPSYMLTLFCLGFFPALFLFLYLYCDMLKIAWGHVQHIQQVKQVGQAGGCPPGRASSDMKAMRTVAALIGCFTASWLPFFIASVVQMACPECFPYRVIENFLWLLGLGNSLLNPLLYSYWQRDVQLQLSQLAAALRRGIL
;
A
#
# COMPACT_ATOMS: atom_id res chain seq x y z
N ALA A 1 2.53 22.21 19.49
CA ALA A 1 2.86 20.85 19.00
C ALA A 1 1.79 20.33 18.05
N GLY A 2 0.52 20.17 18.47
CA GLY A 2 -0.57 19.61 17.63
C GLY A 2 -0.74 20.27 16.26
N ARG A 3 -0.77 21.61 16.18
CA ARG A 3 -0.91 22.33 14.89
C ARG A 3 0.18 22.02 13.86
N ALA A 4 1.43 21.79 14.30
CA ALA A 4 2.52 21.45 13.40
C ALA A 4 2.36 20.02 12.85
N THR A 5 2.03 19.06 13.73
CA THR A 5 1.70 17.69 13.34
C THR A 5 0.50 17.64 12.40
N GLY A 6 -0.57 18.40 12.71
CA GLY A 6 -1.76 18.52 11.86
C GLY A 6 -1.45 19.07 10.47
N ALA A 7 -0.60 20.11 10.37
CA ALA A 7 -0.16 20.64 9.08
C ALA A 7 0.64 19.61 8.25
N ILE A 8 1.55 18.88 8.90
CA ILE A 8 2.32 17.80 8.25
C ILE A 8 1.40 16.70 7.73
N LEU A 9 0.42 16.25 8.54
CA LEU A 9 -0.56 15.25 8.14
C LEU A 9 -1.47 15.74 7.02
N ALA A 10 -1.88 17.01 7.05
CA ALA A 10 -2.71 17.61 5.99
C ALA A 10 -1.95 17.66 4.66
N VAL A 11 -0.68 18.06 4.67
CA VAL A 11 0.18 18.05 3.49
C VAL A 11 0.35 16.62 2.97
N LEU A 12 0.68 15.66 3.85
CA LEU A 12 0.83 14.27 3.45
C LEU A 12 -0.46 13.70 2.84
N ALA A 13 -1.61 13.89 3.49
CA ALA A 13 -2.91 13.45 3.00
C ALA A 13 -3.24 14.06 1.63
N SER A 14 -2.97 15.35 1.45
CA SER A 14 -3.18 16.05 0.17
C SER A 14 -2.30 15.48 -0.93
N LEU A 15 -1.03 15.18 -0.64
CA LEU A 15 -0.10 14.55 -1.58
C LEU A 15 -0.56 13.13 -1.94
N ILE A 16 -0.98 12.31 -0.96
CA ILE A 16 -1.50 10.96 -1.20
C ILE A 16 -2.71 11.01 -2.12
N LEU A 17 -3.67 11.90 -1.87
CA LEU A 17 -4.86 12.08 -2.70
C LEU A 17 -4.49 12.56 -4.12
N ALA A 18 -3.63 13.57 -4.22
CA ALA A 18 -3.19 14.12 -5.50
C ALA A 18 -2.39 13.11 -6.34
N ALA A 19 -1.68 12.16 -5.71
CA ALA A 19 -0.96 11.11 -6.41
C ALA A 19 -1.89 9.96 -6.86
N ASN A 20 -2.85 9.56 -6.02
CA ASN A 20 -3.63 8.35 -6.24
C ASN A 20 -4.94 8.58 -7.01
N VAL A 21 -5.65 9.68 -6.78
CA VAL A 21 -6.94 9.96 -7.43
C VAL A 21 -6.79 10.08 -8.96
N PRO A 22 -5.83 10.85 -9.51
CA PRO A 22 -5.63 10.91 -10.95
C PRO A 22 -5.24 9.56 -11.56
N VAL A 23 -4.39 8.78 -10.87
CA VAL A 23 -4.00 7.44 -11.31
C VAL A 23 -5.21 6.51 -11.37
N ALA A 24 -6.08 6.54 -10.36
CA ALA A 24 -7.32 5.77 -10.35
C ALA A 24 -8.24 6.14 -11.53
N ILE A 25 -8.42 7.44 -11.81
CA ILE A 25 -9.23 7.93 -12.93
C ILE A 25 -8.66 7.44 -14.28
N VAL A 26 -7.35 7.59 -14.49
CA VAL A 26 -6.69 7.14 -15.73
C VAL A 26 -6.82 5.64 -15.93
N LEU A 27 -6.58 4.85 -14.88
CA LEU A 27 -6.69 3.39 -14.93
C LEU A 27 -8.13 2.94 -15.19
N LEU A 28 -9.12 3.58 -14.56
CA LEU A 28 -10.54 3.28 -14.78
C LEU A 28 -10.93 3.51 -16.25
N CYS A 29 -10.57 4.67 -16.81
CA CYS A 29 -10.79 5.00 -18.23
C CYS A 29 -10.09 4.00 -19.16
N HIS A 30 -8.87 3.59 -18.83
CA HIS A 30 -8.12 2.62 -19.61
C HIS A 30 -8.79 1.24 -19.59
N ILE A 31 -9.15 0.74 -18.41
CA ILE A 31 -9.78 -0.58 -18.24
C ILE A 31 -11.08 -0.64 -19.05
N HIS A 32 -11.88 0.43 -19.01
CA HIS A 32 -13.12 0.51 -19.78
C HIS A 32 -12.89 0.46 -21.30
N ARG A 33 -11.75 0.97 -21.80
CA ARG A 33 -11.40 0.96 -23.23
C ARG A 33 -10.67 -0.30 -23.69
N SER A 34 -9.80 -0.88 -22.85
CA SER A 34 -8.88 -1.97 -23.22
C SER A 34 -9.34 -3.36 -22.75
N GLY A 35 -10.20 -3.47 -21.74
CA GLY A 35 -10.61 -4.75 -21.15
C GLY A 35 -9.49 -5.49 -20.39
N SER A 36 -8.36 -4.83 -20.10
CA SER A 36 -7.21 -5.44 -19.41
C SER A 36 -7.47 -5.66 -17.93
N LYS A 37 -7.65 -6.93 -17.53
CA LYS A 37 -8.02 -7.35 -16.17
C LYS A 37 -6.91 -7.14 -15.13
N GLY A 38 -5.64 -7.21 -15.54
CA GLY A 38 -4.50 -7.07 -14.62
C GLY A 38 -4.34 -5.65 -14.05
N LEU A 39 -4.92 -4.63 -14.72
CA LEU A 39 -4.93 -3.25 -14.22
C LEU A 39 -5.92 -3.05 -13.07
N CYS A 40 -6.89 -3.96 -12.87
CA CYS A 40 -7.86 -3.86 -11.79
C CYS A 40 -7.21 -3.90 -10.40
N PHE A 41 -6.12 -4.67 -10.23
CA PHE A 41 -5.40 -4.72 -8.96
C PHE A 41 -4.67 -3.42 -8.65
N VAL A 42 -4.08 -2.77 -9.67
CA VAL A 42 -3.42 -1.47 -9.53
C VAL A 42 -4.44 -0.36 -9.29
N LEU A 43 -5.60 -0.43 -9.96
CA LEU A 43 -6.73 0.47 -9.68
C LEU A 43 -7.21 0.32 -8.24
N ASN A 44 -7.41 -0.91 -7.76
CA ASN A 44 -7.82 -1.16 -6.38
C ASN A 44 -6.81 -0.60 -5.37
N LEU A 45 -5.51 -0.77 -5.63
CA LEU A 45 -4.47 -0.18 -4.79
C LEU A 45 -4.55 1.36 -4.76
N ALA A 46 -4.72 2.02 -5.91
CA ALA A 46 -4.88 3.47 -5.96
C ALA A 46 -6.13 3.95 -5.19
N LEU A 47 -7.24 3.21 -5.26
CA LEU A 47 -8.44 3.49 -4.47
C LEU A 47 -8.21 3.31 -2.96
N ALA A 48 -7.53 2.24 -2.56
CA ALA A 48 -7.19 1.99 -1.16
C ALA A 48 -6.25 3.07 -0.60
N ASP A 49 -5.23 3.47 -1.35
CA ASP A 49 -4.30 4.54 -0.96
C ASP A 49 -5.00 5.90 -0.91
N ALA A 50 -5.93 6.20 -1.83
CA ALA A 50 -6.75 7.40 -1.74
C ALA A 50 -7.63 7.39 -0.46
N MET A 51 -8.17 6.23 -0.08
CA MET A 51 -8.89 6.08 1.19
C MET A 51 -7.99 6.29 2.42
N VAL A 52 -6.72 5.88 2.38
CA VAL A 52 -5.73 6.21 3.43
C VAL A 52 -5.56 7.73 3.51
N GLY A 53 -5.38 8.41 2.37
CA GLY A 53 -5.29 9.87 2.32
C GLY A 53 -6.50 10.56 2.95
N LEU A 54 -7.72 10.10 2.63
CA LEU A 54 -8.96 10.61 3.23
C LEU A 54 -9.03 10.36 4.74
N ALA A 55 -8.61 9.17 5.20
CA ALA A 55 -8.59 8.83 6.62
C ALA A 55 -7.63 9.73 7.41
N VAL A 56 -6.41 9.94 6.86
CA VAL A 56 -5.38 10.81 7.45
C VAL A 56 -5.82 12.27 7.46
N LEU A 57 -6.54 12.73 6.43
CA LEU A 57 -7.10 14.07 6.40
C LEU A 57 -8.06 14.32 7.58
N GLY A 58 -8.85 13.31 7.96
CA GLY A 58 -9.69 13.38 9.16
C GLY A 58 -8.87 13.59 10.43
N VAL A 59 -7.77 12.85 10.59
CA VAL A 59 -6.85 13.01 11.74
C VAL A 59 -6.16 14.38 11.71
N ALA A 60 -5.76 14.87 10.54
CA ALA A 60 -5.15 16.18 10.38
C ALA A 60 -6.09 17.32 10.80
N ALA A 61 -7.37 17.23 10.45
CA ALA A 61 -8.39 18.19 10.87
C ALA A 61 -8.54 18.22 12.39
N ASP A 62 -8.56 17.05 13.04
CA ASP A 62 -8.67 16.93 14.50
C ASP A 62 -7.45 17.57 15.24
N GLU A 63 -6.25 17.48 14.66
CA GLU A 63 -5.02 18.12 15.18
C GLU A 63 -4.96 19.64 14.94
N LEU A 64 -5.55 20.13 13.85
CA LEU A 64 -5.60 21.56 13.51
C LEU A 64 -6.64 22.31 14.35
N SER A 65 -7.75 21.66 14.69
CA SER A 65 -8.87 22.25 15.44
C SER A 65 -8.67 22.29 16.96
N GLN A 66 -7.44 22.13 17.47
CA GLN A 66 -7.17 22.09 18.91
C GLN A 66 -7.47 23.43 19.62
N PRO A 67 -8.14 23.42 20.80
CA PRO A 67 -8.57 22.23 21.56
C PRO A 67 -9.87 21.62 21.03
N PHE A 68 -9.81 20.34 20.65
CA PHE A 68 -10.95 19.55 20.16
C PHE A 68 -11.13 18.33 21.06
N TYR A 69 -12.34 18.16 21.61
CA TYR A 69 -12.66 17.12 22.60
C TYR A 69 -13.71 16.15 22.03
N PRO A 70 -13.32 15.20 21.18
CA PRO A 70 -14.24 14.22 20.60
C PRO A 70 -14.72 13.20 21.63
N SER A 71 -15.88 12.60 21.39
CA SER A 71 -16.35 11.45 22.16
C SER A 71 -15.48 10.21 21.91
N GLN A 72 -15.49 9.26 22.86
CA GLN A 72 -14.75 8.00 22.72
C GLN A 72 -15.15 7.26 21.43
N ASP A 73 -16.45 7.14 21.14
CA ASP A 73 -16.95 6.46 19.95
C ASP A 73 -16.45 7.09 18.66
N PHE A 74 -16.35 8.43 18.63
CA PHE A 74 -15.77 9.15 17.50
C PHE A 74 -14.29 8.80 17.31
N CYS A 75 -13.50 8.76 18.39
CA CYS A 75 -12.09 8.36 18.31
C CYS A 75 -11.91 6.92 17.85
N VAL A 76 -12.73 5.98 18.36
CA VAL A 76 -12.70 4.57 17.96
C VAL A 76 -13.03 4.45 16.48
N LEU A 77 -14.10 5.12 16.01
CA LEU A 77 -14.49 5.10 14.60
C LEU A 77 -13.42 5.71 13.70
N ARG A 78 -12.83 6.85 14.11
CA ARG A 78 -11.74 7.53 13.38
C ARG A 78 -10.55 6.58 13.20
N MET A 79 -10.07 5.97 14.28
CA MET A 79 -8.90 5.09 14.23
C MET A 79 -9.21 3.75 13.56
N ALA A 80 -10.45 3.27 13.64
CA ALA A 80 -10.92 2.09 12.90
C ALA A 80 -10.86 2.33 11.39
N PHE A 81 -11.32 3.50 10.92
CA PHE A 81 -11.26 3.86 9.50
C PHE A 81 -9.82 4.00 8.99
N VAL A 82 -8.93 4.63 9.77
CA VAL A 82 -7.49 4.69 9.48
C VAL A 82 -6.89 3.28 9.40
N THR A 83 -7.19 2.42 10.36
CA THR A 83 -6.65 1.05 10.40
C THR A 83 -7.17 0.21 9.24
N SER A 84 -8.46 0.29 8.92
CA SER A 84 -9.09 -0.45 7.83
C SER A 84 -8.55 -0.02 6.45
N SER A 85 -8.43 1.29 6.21
CA SER A 85 -7.86 1.80 4.95
C SER A 85 -6.39 1.39 4.77
N CYS A 86 -5.58 1.46 5.83
CA CYS A 86 -4.20 0.97 5.80
C CYS A 86 -4.15 -0.55 5.52
N ALA A 87 -5.00 -1.33 6.19
CA ALA A 87 -5.10 -2.78 5.94
C ALA A 87 -5.48 -3.08 4.48
N ALA A 88 -6.44 -2.35 3.90
CA ALA A 88 -6.83 -2.50 2.50
C ALA A 88 -5.66 -2.18 1.55
N SER A 89 -4.88 -1.12 1.80
CA SER A 89 -3.69 -0.77 1.02
C SER A 89 -2.62 -1.86 1.09
N ILE A 90 -2.30 -2.37 2.28
CA ILE A 90 -1.31 -3.44 2.48
C ILE A 90 -1.74 -4.73 1.78
N LEU A 91 -2.98 -5.16 1.96
CA LEU A 91 -3.52 -6.33 1.28
C LEU A 91 -3.51 -6.14 -0.24
N SER A 92 -3.75 -4.92 -0.73
CA SER A 92 -3.70 -4.60 -2.17
C SER A 92 -2.27 -4.68 -2.71
N LEU A 93 -1.27 -4.25 -1.95
CA LEU A 93 0.14 -4.41 -2.31
C LEU A 93 0.53 -5.89 -2.41
N ILE A 94 0.11 -6.71 -1.45
CA ILE A 94 0.33 -8.16 -1.48
C ILE A 94 -0.32 -8.74 -2.73
N LEU A 95 -1.56 -8.35 -3.02
CA LEU A 95 -2.29 -8.85 -4.16
C LEU A 95 -1.62 -8.47 -5.49
N VAL A 96 -1.16 -7.23 -5.64
CA VAL A 96 -0.37 -6.82 -6.82
C VAL A 96 0.94 -7.61 -6.91
N ALA A 97 1.65 -7.82 -5.80
CA ALA A 97 2.88 -8.61 -5.79
C ALA A 97 2.64 -10.07 -6.21
N CYS A 98 1.57 -10.70 -5.69
CA CYS A 98 1.15 -12.05 -6.04
C CYS A 98 0.72 -12.16 -7.51
N ASP A 99 -0.07 -11.20 -8.01
CA ASP A 99 -0.50 -11.13 -9.40
C ASP A 99 0.70 -11.09 -10.35
N ARG A 100 1.65 -10.18 -10.09
CA ARG A 100 2.87 -10.06 -10.89
C ARG A 100 3.74 -11.30 -10.80
N HIS A 101 3.89 -11.86 -9.60
CA HIS A 101 4.61 -13.10 -9.40
C HIS A 101 4.02 -14.25 -10.23
N LEU A 102 2.69 -14.41 -10.20
CA LEU A 102 1.99 -15.43 -10.97
C LEU A 102 2.13 -15.23 -12.48
N ALA A 103 2.00 -13.98 -12.95
CA ALA A 103 2.15 -13.63 -14.36
C ALA A 103 3.54 -13.99 -14.92
N ILE A 104 4.59 -13.75 -14.13
CA ILE A 104 5.98 -14.02 -14.51
C ILE A 104 6.29 -15.52 -14.40
N ARG A 105 5.89 -16.18 -13.31
CA ARG A 105 6.25 -17.58 -13.04
C ARG A 105 5.49 -18.57 -13.89
N LYS A 106 4.20 -18.35 -14.13
CA LYS A 106 3.30 -19.30 -14.80
C LYS A 106 2.40 -18.59 -15.83
N PRO A 107 2.95 -18.05 -16.93
CA PRO A 107 2.20 -17.22 -17.88
C PRO A 107 0.98 -17.93 -18.50
N PHE A 108 1.08 -19.22 -18.82
CA PHE A 108 -0.03 -19.98 -19.39
C PHE A 108 -1.17 -20.23 -18.38
N HIS A 109 -0.83 -20.53 -17.13
CA HIS A 109 -1.83 -20.71 -16.07
C HIS A 109 -2.43 -19.37 -15.65
N TYR A 110 -1.65 -18.28 -15.70
CA TYR A 110 -2.12 -16.93 -15.35
C TYR A 110 -3.34 -16.52 -16.20
N VAL A 111 -3.30 -16.73 -17.52
CA VAL A 111 -4.41 -16.39 -18.42
C VAL A 111 -5.68 -17.18 -18.08
N GLN A 112 -5.53 -18.43 -17.61
CA GLN A 112 -6.66 -19.27 -17.19
C GLN A 112 -7.15 -18.93 -15.78
N LEU A 113 -6.26 -18.48 -14.89
CA LEU A 113 -6.57 -18.22 -13.48
C LEU A 113 -7.21 -16.85 -13.26
N VAL A 114 -6.74 -15.81 -13.97
CA VAL A 114 -7.16 -14.42 -13.78
C VAL A 114 -8.43 -14.12 -14.58
N THR A 115 -9.55 -14.61 -14.05
CA THR A 115 -10.91 -14.36 -14.58
C THR A 115 -11.59 -13.21 -13.83
N ALA A 116 -12.54 -12.52 -14.47
CA ALA A 116 -13.23 -11.38 -13.87
C ALA A 116 -13.94 -11.74 -12.56
N LEU A 117 -14.57 -12.92 -12.50
CA LEU A 117 -15.22 -13.44 -11.29
C LEU A 117 -14.21 -13.65 -10.15
N ARG A 118 -13.08 -14.32 -10.42
CA ARG A 118 -12.06 -14.59 -9.39
C ARG A 118 -11.40 -13.31 -8.90
N VAL A 119 -11.12 -12.37 -9.80
CA VAL A 119 -10.63 -11.03 -9.45
C VAL A 119 -11.65 -10.32 -8.55
N GLY A 120 -12.92 -10.27 -8.93
CA GLY A 120 -13.98 -9.64 -8.15
C GLY A 120 -14.15 -10.26 -6.75
N LEU A 121 -14.15 -11.59 -6.65
CA LEU A 121 -14.21 -12.30 -5.36
C LEU A 121 -12.98 -12.03 -4.48
N CYS A 122 -11.80 -11.97 -5.08
CA CYS A 122 -10.57 -11.66 -4.36
C CYS A 122 -10.59 -10.22 -3.81
N LEU A 123 -11.02 -9.25 -4.61
CA LEU A 123 -11.18 -7.86 -4.18
C LEU A 123 -12.24 -7.73 -3.08
N LEU A 124 -13.39 -8.38 -3.24
CA LEU A 124 -14.44 -8.39 -2.22
C LEU A 124 -13.91 -8.96 -0.89
N GLY A 125 -13.24 -10.12 -0.93
CA GLY A 125 -12.64 -10.73 0.25
C GLY A 125 -11.59 -9.84 0.91
N LEU A 126 -10.78 -9.13 0.13
CA LEU A 126 -9.82 -8.15 0.61
C LEU A 126 -10.49 -7.02 1.39
N TRP A 127 -11.55 -6.42 0.83
CA TRP A 127 -12.27 -5.33 1.49
C TRP A 127 -12.97 -5.79 2.76
N LEU A 128 -13.59 -6.98 2.74
CA LEU A 128 -14.20 -7.58 3.92
C LEU A 128 -13.16 -7.84 5.02
N LEU A 129 -12.00 -8.41 4.67
CA LEU A 129 -10.93 -8.64 5.63
C LEU A 129 -10.39 -7.33 6.21
N ALA A 130 -10.16 -6.31 5.38
CA ALA A 130 -9.72 -4.99 5.83
C ALA A 130 -10.76 -4.31 6.75
N ALA A 131 -12.05 -4.46 6.45
CA ALA A 131 -13.13 -3.94 7.28
C ALA A 131 -13.19 -4.66 8.63
N VAL A 132 -13.15 -5.99 8.62
CA VAL A 132 -13.12 -6.80 9.85
C VAL A 132 -11.92 -6.39 10.70
N VAL A 133 -10.72 -6.35 10.12
CA VAL A 133 -9.50 -5.98 10.84
C VAL A 133 -9.64 -4.60 11.49
N GLY A 134 -10.04 -3.56 10.75
CA GLY A 134 -10.06 -2.20 11.28
C GLY A 134 -11.24 -1.89 12.22
N PHE A 135 -12.42 -2.44 11.96
CA PHE A 135 -13.64 -2.12 12.70
C PHE A 135 -13.95 -3.09 13.84
N LEU A 136 -13.17 -4.17 14.02
CA LEU A 136 -13.34 -5.10 15.13
C LEU A 136 -13.45 -4.42 16.51
N PRO A 137 -12.66 -3.37 16.82
CA PRO A 137 -12.77 -2.69 18.12
C PRO A 137 -14.06 -1.90 18.30
N VAL A 138 -14.74 -1.50 17.23
CA VAL A 138 -16.05 -0.80 17.31
C VAL A 138 -17.10 -1.73 17.89
N PHE A 139 -17.08 -3.01 17.49
CA PHE A 139 -18.07 -4.00 17.92
C PHE A 139 -17.68 -4.73 19.20
N ILE A 140 -16.38 -4.74 19.56
CA ILE A 140 -15.85 -5.48 20.71
C ILE A 140 -15.19 -4.51 21.68
N PRO A 141 -15.90 -4.05 22.73
CA PRO A 141 -15.37 -3.08 23.70
C PRO A 141 -14.10 -3.54 24.41
N ARG A 142 -13.85 -4.86 24.52
CA ARG A 142 -12.60 -5.41 25.09
C ARG A 142 -11.34 -5.03 24.30
N PHE A 143 -11.50 -4.64 23.04
CA PHE A 143 -10.39 -4.16 22.21
C PHE A 143 -10.22 -2.65 22.25
N GLN A 144 -11.08 -1.94 23.00
CA GLN A 144 -10.95 -0.52 23.23
C GLN A 144 -10.23 -0.26 24.56
N ARG A 145 -9.49 0.84 24.60
CA ARG A 145 -8.95 1.41 25.82
C ARG A 145 -9.76 2.64 26.17
N VAL A 146 -10.47 2.60 27.30
CA VAL A 146 -11.17 3.78 27.81
C VAL A 146 -10.11 4.70 28.40
N SER A 147 -9.92 5.85 27.77
CA SER A 147 -8.92 6.83 28.17
C SER A 147 -9.60 8.18 28.36
N ASN A 148 -9.37 8.80 29.52
CA ASN A 148 -9.78 10.19 29.77
C ASN A 148 -8.86 11.20 29.05
N HIS A 149 -7.88 10.72 28.26
CA HIS A 149 -7.00 11.56 27.48
C HIS A 149 -7.72 12.09 26.24
N TRP A 150 -7.71 13.41 26.10
CA TRP A 150 -8.40 14.20 25.10
C TRP A 150 -7.90 14.04 23.65
N LYS A 151 -7.01 13.08 23.37
CA LYS A 151 -6.36 12.91 22.07
C LYS A 151 -6.68 11.54 21.47
N CYS A 152 -7.38 11.52 20.34
CA CYS A 152 -7.54 10.32 19.53
C CYS A 152 -6.17 9.91 18.96
N SER A 153 -5.62 8.80 19.44
CA SER A 153 -4.42 8.18 18.87
C SER A 153 -4.59 6.66 18.88
N PHE A 154 -3.98 5.98 17.92
CA PHE A 154 -3.98 4.52 17.81
C PHE A 154 -3.65 3.82 19.14
N PHE A 155 -2.61 4.27 19.86
CA PHE A 155 -2.17 3.68 21.14
C PHE A 155 -3.06 4.01 22.35
N ASN A 156 -3.84 5.09 22.24
CA ASN A 156 -4.75 5.54 23.30
C ASN A 156 -6.14 4.94 23.15
N VAL A 157 -6.54 4.62 21.92
CA VAL A 157 -7.88 4.15 21.57
C VAL A 157 -7.97 2.63 21.61
N PHE A 158 -6.93 1.93 21.18
CA PHE A 158 -6.94 0.47 21.12
C PHE A 158 -6.23 -0.18 22.31
N HIS A 159 -6.80 -1.29 22.77
CA HIS A 159 -6.20 -2.12 23.80
C HIS A 159 -4.96 -2.86 23.26
N PRO A 160 -3.88 -3.03 24.05
CA PRO A 160 -2.66 -3.71 23.60
C PRO A 160 -2.89 -5.12 23.03
N SER A 161 -3.89 -5.87 23.54
CA SER A 161 -4.23 -7.19 23.01
C SER A 161 -4.69 -7.16 21.55
N TYR A 162 -5.47 -6.14 21.17
CA TYR A 162 -5.91 -5.95 19.79
C TYR A 162 -4.73 -5.58 18.90
N MET A 163 -3.88 -4.66 19.36
CA MET A 163 -2.68 -4.26 18.61
C MET A 163 -1.74 -5.43 18.37
N LEU A 164 -1.50 -6.26 19.40
CA LEU A 164 -0.70 -7.48 19.28
C LEU A 164 -1.33 -8.46 18.28
N THR A 165 -2.65 -8.66 18.35
CA THR A 165 -3.39 -9.51 17.40
C THR A 165 -3.22 -9.01 15.96
N LEU A 166 -3.37 -7.70 15.75
CA LEU A 166 -3.19 -7.04 14.45
C LEU A 166 -1.78 -7.26 13.90
N PHE A 167 -0.75 -7.14 14.74
CA PHE A 167 0.64 -7.27 14.30
C PHE A 167 0.99 -8.73 14.01
N CYS A 168 0.63 -9.65 14.90
CA CYS A 168 0.94 -11.08 14.79
C CYS A 168 0.16 -11.79 13.69
N LEU A 169 -1.11 -11.46 13.48
CA LEU A 169 -1.96 -12.13 12.48
C LEU A 169 -2.08 -11.34 11.17
N GLY A 170 -1.79 -10.04 11.18
CA GLY A 170 -1.82 -9.20 10.00
C GLY A 170 -0.42 -8.90 9.45
N PHE A 171 0.33 -8.07 10.17
CA PHE A 171 1.58 -7.50 9.64
C PHE A 171 2.71 -8.52 9.45
N PHE A 172 3.05 -9.32 10.46
CA PHE A 172 4.19 -10.25 10.33
C PHE A 172 3.97 -11.32 9.26
N PRO A 173 2.79 -11.96 9.14
CA PRO A 173 2.50 -12.86 8.02
C PRO A 173 2.60 -12.15 6.66
N ALA A 174 2.08 -10.93 6.53
CA ALA A 174 2.21 -10.12 5.33
C ALA A 174 3.68 -9.84 4.98
N LEU A 175 4.49 -9.46 5.97
CA LEU A 175 5.91 -9.22 5.82
C LEU A 175 6.66 -10.48 5.36
N PHE A 176 6.41 -11.64 6.00
CA PHE A 176 7.04 -12.90 5.59
C PHE A 176 6.69 -13.28 4.15
N LEU A 177 5.43 -13.12 3.75
CA LEU A 177 5.01 -13.34 2.38
C LEU A 177 5.73 -12.40 1.41
N PHE A 178 5.83 -11.12 1.74
CA PHE A 178 6.55 -10.16 0.93
C PHE A 178 8.04 -10.49 0.77
N LEU A 179 8.72 -10.82 1.87
CA LEU A 179 10.13 -11.23 1.84
C LEU A 179 10.33 -12.51 1.02
N TYR A 180 9.41 -13.48 1.14
CA TYR A 180 9.43 -14.68 0.31
C TYR A 180 9.31 -14.34 -1.18
N LEU A 181 8.30 -13.53 -1.55
CA LEU A 181 8.09 -13.11 -2.94
C LEU A 181 9.29 -12.34 -3.49
N TYR A 182 9.87 -11.44 -2.69
CA TYR A 182 11.07 -10.68 -3.03
C TYR A 182 12.27 -11.59 -3.29
N CYS A 183 12.53 -12.54 -2.40
CA CYS A 183 13.62 -13.50 -2.55
C CYS A 183 13.45 -14.39 -3.78
N ASP A 184 12.24 -14.89 -4.06
CA ASP A 184 11.99 -15.68 -5.29
C ASP A 184 12.16 -14.83 -6.55
N MET A 185 11.67 -13.59 -6.54
CA MET A 185 11.87 -12.65 -7.66
C MET A 185 13.35 -12.37 -7.91
N LEU A 186 14.13 -12.11 -6.86
CA LEU A 186 15.58 -11.97 -7.01
C LEU A 186 16.18 -13.23 -7.64
N LYS A 187 15.88 -14.43 -7.12
CA LYS A 187 16.40 -15.68 -7.69
C LYS A 187 16.11 -15.80 -9.20
N ILE A 188 14.89 -15.46 -9.62
CA ILE A 188 14.50 -15.46 -11.04
C ILE A 188 15.33 -14.43 -11.83
N ALA A 189 15.49 -13.21 -11.31
CA ALA A 189 16.31 -12.17 -11.95
C ALA A 189 17.77 -12.62 -12.12
N TRP A 190 18.38 -13.17 -11.05
CA TRP A 190 19.73 -13.72 -11.08
C TRP A 190 19.86 -14.82 -12.14
N GLY A 191 18.89 -15.72 -12.24
CA GLY A 191 18.85 -16.75 -13.28
C GLY A 191 18.77 -16.18 -14.70
N HIS A 192 17.93 -15.17 -14.93
CA HIS A 192 17.85 -14.50 -16.25
C HIS A 192 19.16 -13.81 -16.63
N VAL A 193 19.84 -13.15 -15.70
CA VAL A 193 21.14 -12.50 -15.95
C VAL A 193 22.20 -13.52 -16.36
N GLN A 194 22.27 -14.66 -15.66
CA GLN A 194 23.19 -15.75 -16.01
C GLN A 194 22.91 -16.32 -17.40
N HIS A 195 21.63 -16.54 -17.74
CA HIS A 195 21.25 -17.06 -19.05
C HIS A 195 21.55 -16.07 -20.19
N ILE A 196 21.41 -14.76 -19.95
CA ILE A 196 21.77 -13.70 -20.89
C ILE A 196 23.30 -13.65 -21.10
N GLN A 197 24.09 -13.85 -20.04
CA GLN A 197 25.55 -13.90 -20.14
C GLN A 197 26.01 -15.12 -20.96
N GLN A 198 25.39 -16.29 -20.77
CA GLN A 198 25.69 -17.50 -21.54
C GLN A 198 25.30 -17.34 -23.03
N VAL A 199 24.14 -16.74 -23.33
CA VAL A 199 23.73 -16.47 -24.73
C VAL A 199 24.64 -15.44 -25.40
N LYS A 200 25.13 -14.43 -24.67
CA LYS A 200 26.14 -13.49 -25.20
C LYS A 200 27.48 -14.15 -25.50
N GLN A 201 27.85 -15.20 -24.77
CA GLN A 201 29.10 -15.94 -25.02
C GLN A 201 28.97 -16.95 -26.16
N VAL A 202 27.78 -17.50 -26.41
CA VAL A 202 27.55 -18.54 -27.44
C VAL A 202 27.00 -17.98 -28.76
N GLY A 203 26.34 -16.81 -28.76
CA GLY A 203 25.55 -16.32 -29.89
C GLY A 203 25.97 -14.96 -30.43
N GLN A 204 27.02 -14.94 -31.28
CA GLN A 204 27.23 -13.89 -32.29
C GLN A 204 26.37 -14.13 -33.56
N ALA A 205 25.48 -15.13 -33.55
CA ALA A 205 24.57 -15.45 -34.65
C ALA A 205 23.18 -15.82 -34.11
N GLY A 206 22.14 -15.10 -34.57
CA GLY A 206 20.73 -15.45 -34.37
C GLY A 206 19.97 -14.57 -33.37
N GLY A 207 19.50 -13.41 -33.84
CA GLY A 207 18.69 -12.48 -33.07
C GLY A 207 17.33 -13.06 -32.68
N CYS A 208 17.10 -13.21 -31.38
CA CYS A 208 15.76 -13.29 -30.80
C CYS A 208 15.44 -11.92 -30.15
N PRO A 209 14.20 -11.39 -30.25
CA PRO A 209 13.95 -10.01 -29.88
C PRO A 209 14.03 -9.81 -28.35
N PRO A 210 14.80 -8.82 -27.85
CA PRO A 210 14.98 -8.55 -26.42
C PRO A 210 13.73 -7.93 -25.74
N GLY A 211 12.63 -7.73 -26.47
CA GLY A 211 11.49 -6.93 -26.02
C GLY A 211 10.71 -7.50 -24.83
N ARG A 212 10.49 -8.83 -24.77
CA ARG A 212 9.66 -9.45 -23.74
C ARG A 212 10.43 -9.64 -22.42
N ALA A 213 11.66 -10.16 -22.48
CA ALA A 213 12.52 -10.34 -21.31
C ALA A 213 12.90 -9.01 -20.62
N SER A 214 13.10 -7.93 -21.39
CA SER A 214 13.37 -6.60 -20.83
C SER A 214 12.15 -5.96 -20.15
N SER A 215 10.94 -6.20 -20.68
CA SER A 215 9.68 -5.77 -20.06
C SER A 215 9.41 -6.52 -18.75
N ASP A 216 9.63 -7.83 -18.72
CA ASP A 216 9.42 -8.66 -17.52
C ASP A 216 10.42 -8.30 -16.41
N MET A 217 11.69 -8.05 -16.76
CA MET A 217 12.71 -7.55 -15.83
C MET A 217 12.34 -6.16 -15.26
N LYS A 218 11.76 -5.29 -16.11
CA LYS A 218 11.28 -3.98 -15.69
C LYS A 218 10.15 -4.15 -14.66
N ALA A 219 9.11 -4.90 -15.00
CA ALA A 219 7.99 -5.16 -14.09
C ALA A 219 8.44 -5.77 -12.75
N MET A 220 9.37 -6.72 -12.79
CA MET A 220 9.93 -7.35 -11.58
C MET A 220 10.65 -6.36 -10.68
N ARG A 221 11.45 -5.45 -11.23
CA ARG A 221 12.16 -4.43 -10.45
C ARG A 221 11.19 -3.43 -9.80
N THR A 222 10.06 -3.13 -10.44
CA THR A 222 8.99 -2.31 -9.83
C THR A 222 8.40 -2.97 -8.60
N VAL A 223 8.05 -4.26 -8.71
CA VAL A 223 7.45 -5.02 -7.60
C VAL A 223 8.44 -5.19 -6.47
N ALA A 224 9.71 -5.48 -6.79
CA ALA A 224 10.78 -5.54 -5.80
C ALA A 224 10.96 -4.20 -5.05
N ALA A 225 10.87 -3.08 -5.77
CA ALA A 225 10.90 -1.75 -5.16
C ALA A 225 9.69 -1.48 -4.26
N LEU A 226 8.48 -1.86 -4.69
CA LEU A 226 7.26 -1.74 -3.87
C LEU A 226 7.38 -2.52 -2.56
N ILE A 227 7.86 -3.77 -2.63
CA ILE A 227 8.08 -4.61 -1.45
C ILE A 227 9.14 -3.99 -0.52
N GLY A 228 10.24 -3.49 -1.09
CA GLY A 228 11.30 -2.82 -0.34
C GLY A 228 10.82 -1.55 0.37
N CYS A 229 10.08 -0.69 -0.33
CA CYS A 229 9.49 0.52 0.24
C CYS A 229 8.49 0.21 1.34
N PHE A 230 7.62 -0.78 1.15
CA PHE A 230 6.71 -1.26 2.20
C PHE A 230 7.47 -1.71 3.44
N THR A 231 8.50 -2.55 3.26
CA THR A 231 9.29 -3.06 4.37
C THR A 231 10.01 -1.93 5.11
N ALA A 232 10.68 -1.03 4.39
CA ALA A 232 11.42 0.06 5.00
C ALA A 232 10.53 1.09 5.71
N SER A 233 9.30 1.29 5.23
CA SER A 233 8.37 2.28 5.80
C SER A 233 7.63 1.76 7.03
N TRP A 234 7.16 0.51 7.00
CA TRP A 234 6.31 -0.05 8.04
C TRP A 234 7.07 -0.84 9.10
N LEU A 235 8.14 -1.56 8.74
CA LEU A 235 8.86 -2.42 9.68
C LEU A 235 9.37 -1.66 10.93
N PRO A 236 9.93 -0.44 10.82
CA PRO A 236 10.35 0.32 11.99
C PRO A 236 9.19 0.62 12.95
N PHE A 237 8.03 1.01 12.43
CA PHE A 237 6.85 1.30 13.24
C PHE A 237 6.37 0.06 14.01
N PHE A 238 6.26 -1.09 13.34
CA PHE A 238 5.78 -2.31 13.99
C PHE A 238 6.76 -2.86 15.02
N ILE A 239 8.07 -2.86 14.72
CA ILE A 239 9.09 -3.27 15.69
C ILE A 239 9.05 -2.35 16.92
N ALA A 240 9.07 -1.03 16.71
CA ALA A 240 9.03 -0.07 17.82
C ALA A 240 7.73 -0.21 18.65
N SER A 241 6.61 -0.50 18.01
CA SER A 241 5.33 -0.72 18.71
C SER A 241 5.34 -1.98 19.57
N VAL A 242 5.94 -3.08 19.10
CA VAL A 242 6.11 -4.30 19.89
C VAL A 242 7.05 -4.06 21.07
N VAL A 243 8.18 -3.37 20.84
CA VAL A 243 9.12 -2.99 21.91
C VAL A 243 8.43 -2.11 22.95
N GLN A 244 7.65 -1.12 22.54
CA GLN A 244 6.89 -0.24 23.43
C GLN A 244 5.89 -1.02 24.31
N MET A 245 5.25 -2.04 23.75
CA MET A 245 4.31 -2.90 24.49
C MET A 245 5.04 -3.79 25.51
N ALA A 246 6.22 -4.28 25.17
CA ALA A 246 7.03 -5.12 26.07
C ALA A 246 7.77 -4.30 27.15
N CYS A 247 8.20 -3.08 26.81
CA CYS A 247 8.95 -2.18 27.66
C CYS A 247 8.48 -0.73 27.45
N PRO A 248 7.55 -0.24 28.30
CA PRO A 248 7.01 1.11 28.18
C PRO A 248 8.05 2.23 28.32
N GLU A 249 9.16 1.98 29.02
CA GLU A 249 10.23 2.96 29.25
C GLU A 249 11.33 2.94 28.18
N CYS A 250 11.38 1.92 27.34
CA CYS A 250 12.48 1.73 26.38
C CYS A 250 12.42 2.69 25.19
N PHE A 251 11.24 3.25 24.88
CA PHE A 251 11.07 4.09 23.72
C PHE A 251 10.05 5.21 23.97
N PRO A 252 10.28 6.43 23.45
CA PRO A 252 9.31 7.51 23.59
C PRO A 252 8.13 7.32 22.62
N TYR A 253 6.91 7.24 23.14
CA TYR A 253 5.66 7.10 22.35
C TYR A 253 5.55 8.15 21.23
N ARG A 254 6.07 9.36 21.46
CA ARG A 254 6.06 10.46 20.50
C ARG A 254 6.87 10.17 19.24
N VAL A 255 7.92 9.37 19.32
CA VAL A 255 8.72 9.02 18.13
C VAL A 255 7.93 8.06 17.25
N ILE A 256 7.21 7.11 17.86
CA ILE A 256 6.37 6.15 17.15
C ILE A 256 5.21 6.87 16.47
N GLU A 257 4.47 7.70 17.19
CA GLU A 257 3.27 8.38 16.68
C GLU A 257 3.58 9.49 15.66
N ASN A 258 4.65 10.27 15.85
CA ASN A 258 4.90 11.43 14.99
C ASN A 258 5.82 11.14 13.79
N PHE A 259 6.71 10.14 13.89
CA PHE A 259 7.70 9.87 12.85
C PHE A 259 7.51 8.50 12.19
N LEU A 260 7.47 7.43 12.98
CA LEU A 260 7.39 6.07 12.40
C LEU A 260 6.02 5.80 11.78
N TRP A 261 4.95 6.29 12.40
CA TRP A 261 3.61 6.20 11.83
C TRP A 261 3.48 7.03 10.55
N LEU A 262 4.04 8.25 10.54
CA LEU A 262 4.10 9.11 9.36
C LEU A 262 4.87 8.45 8.20
N LEU A 263 5.98 7.79 8.51
CA LEU A 263 6.77 7.05 7.53
C LEU A 263 5.96 5.90 6.91
N GLY A 264 5.22 5.14 7.73
CA GLY A 264 4.31 4.08 7.26
C GLY A 264 3.21 4.61 6.34
N LEU A 265 2.55 5.70 6.73
CA LEU A 265 1.55 6.38 5.89
C LEU A 265 2.13 6.89 4.57
N GLY A 266 3.40 7.32 4.58
CA GLY A 266 4.13 7.74 3.39
C GLY A 266 4.27 6.65 2.33
N ASN A 267 4.09 5.37 2.67
CA ASN A 267 4.13 4.28 1.70
C ASN A 267 3.03 4.44 0.62
N SER A 268 1.84 4.89 1.00
CA SER A 268 0.73 5.14 0.07
C SER A 268 1.00 6.28 -0.93
N LEU A 269 1.98 7.15 -0.64
CA LEU A 269 2.46 8.16 -1.58
C LEU A 269 3.49 7.59 -2.57
N LEU A 270 4.33 6.65 -2.12
CA LEU A 270 5.38 6.04 -2.95
C LEU A 270 4.82 5.10 -4.01
N ASN A 271 3.68 4.46 -3.73
CA ASN A 271 3.06 3.48 -4.61
C ASN A 271 2.83 4.01 -6.05
N PRO A 272 2.06 5.11 -6.28
CA PRO A 272 1.91 5.72 -7.61
C PRO A 272 3.23 6.10 -8.31
N LEU A 273 4.22 6.58 -7.56
CA LEU A 273 5.51 7.00 -8.11
C LEU A 273 6.27 5.81 -8.69
N LEU A 274 6.17 4.65 -8.03
CA LEU A 274 6.80 3.41 -8.48
C LEU A 274 6.11 2.85 -9.73
N TYR A 275 4.77 2.85 -9.80
CA TYR A 275 4.04 2.42 -11.01
C TYR A 275 4.28 3.36 -12.19
N SER A 276 4.18 4.67 -11.95
CA SER A 276 4.37 5.69 -12.99
C SER A 276 5.80 5.76 -13.49
N TYR A 277 6.82 5.43 -12.71
CA TYR A 277 8.21 5.43 -13.22
C TYR A 277 8.53 4.17 -14.06
N TRP A 278 7.80 3.07 -13.86
CA TRP A 278 8.16 1.77 -14.46
C TRP A 278 7.17 1.19 -15.48
N GLN A 279 5.86 1.46 -15.44
CA GLN A 279 4.94 1.05 -16.50
C GLN A 279 4.86 2.12 -17.61
N ARG A 280 5.42 1.81 -18.79
CA ARG A 280 5.39 2.72 -19.94
C ARG A 280 3.97 3.07 -20.39
N ASP A 281 3.03 2.13 -20.29
CA ASP A 281 1.63 2.37 -20.67
C ASP A 281 0.96 3.41 -19.77
N VAL A 282 1.27 3.38 -18.47
CA VAL A 282 0.79 4.36 -17.49
C VAL A 282 1.44 5.73 -17.73
N GLN A 283 2.74 5.77 -18.06
CA GLN A 283 3.45 7.01 -18.43
C GLN A 283 2.88 7.68 -19.67
N LEU A 284 2.60 6.89 -20.71
CA LEU A 284 2.06 7.42 -21.96
C LEU A 284 0.69 8.06 -21.74
N GLN A 285 -0.13 7.47 -20.87
CA GLN A 285 -1.46 8.00 -20.60
C GLN A 285 -1.47 9.19 -19.64
N LEU A 286 -0.60 9.18 -18.62
CA LEU A 286 -0.41 10.35 -17.76
C LEU A 286 0.11 11.55 -18.55
N SER A 287 1.03 11.33 -19.50
CA SER A 287 1.52 12.41 -20.37
C SER A 287 0.46 12.91 -21.36
N GLN A 288 -0.39 12.02 -21.90
CA GLN A 288 -1.52 12.41 -22.75
C GLN A 288 -2.57 13.22 -21.97
N LEU A 289 -2.87 12.85 -20.72
CA LEU A 289 -3.79 13.59 -19.86
C LEU A 289 -3.21 14.96 -19.48
N ALA A 290 -1.94 15.02 -19.08
CA ALA A 290 -1.26 16.28 -18.82
C ALA A 290 -1.24 17.19 -20.07
N ALA A 291 -1.11 16.61 -21.25
CA ALA A 291 -1.20 17.33 -22.51
C ALA A 291 -2.63 17.74 -22.90
N ALA A 292 -3.66 17.02 -22.46
CA ALA A 292 -5.07 17.36 -22.66
C ALA A 292 -5.53 18.47 -21.69
N LEU A 293 -5.11 18.39 -20.43
CA LEU A 293 -5.31 19.44 -19.41
C LEU A 293 -4.58 20.73 -19.78
N ARG A 294 -3.32 20.64 -20.25
CA ARG A 294 -2.59 21.80 -20.79
C ARG A 294 -3.26 22.42 -22.03
N ARG A 295 -4.05 21.63 -22.77
CA ARG A 295 -4.79 22.11 -23.95
C ARG A 295 -6.20 22.59 -23.62
N GLY A 296 -6.66 22.52 -22.37
CA GLY A 296 -7.99 22.97 -21.96
C GLY A 296 -9.14 22.18 -22.60
N ILE A 297 -8.90 20.91 -22.96
CA ILE A 297 -9.88 20.06 -23.67
C ILE A 297 -10.79 19.28 -22.69
N LEU A 298 -10.64 19.51 -21.38
CA LEU A 298 -11.42 18.89 -20.30
C LEU A 298 -12.05 19.96 -19.42
#